data_AF-A0A9E1VW72-F1
#
_entry.id   AF-A0A9E1VW72-F1
#
_cell.length_a   1.000
_cell.length_b   1.000
_cell.length_c   1.000
_cell.angle_alpha   90.00
_cell.angle_beta   90.00
_cell.angle_gamma   90.00
#
_symmetry.space_group_name_H-M   'P 1'
#
loop_
_entity.id
_entity.type
_entity.pdbx_description
1 polymer ?
#
loop_
_entity_poly.entity_id
_entity_poly.type
_entity_poly.pdbx_seq_one_letter_code
_entity_poly.pdbx_strand_id
1 'polypeptide(L)'
;KALYVNADFTVRFDGWTTEESQPLLDFLYAHGAREEFTCRFEWQEGSIALWDNRATWHNAMNDYHGHRRVMHRITLEGVALQ
;
A
#
# COMPACT_ATOMS: atom_id res chain seq x y z
N LYS A 1 10.14 12.58 4.51
CA LYS A 1 10.52 11.23 5.02
C LYS A 1 9.24 10.42 5.16
N ALA A 2 9.24 9.17 4.74
CA ALA A 2 8.07 8.28 4.79
C ALA A 2 8.53 6.85 5.12
N LEU A 3 7.62 6.03 5.65
CA LEU A 3 7.85 4.60 5.81
C LEU A 3 7.80 3.91 4.44
N TYR A 4 8.83 3.14 4.09
CA TYR A 4 8.96 2.50 2.78
C TYR A 4 9.15 0.98 2.92
N VAL A 5 8.11 0.32 3.42
CA VAL A 5 7.95 -1.15 3.51
C VAL A 5 6.52 -1.50 3.10
N ASN A 6 6.19 -2.76 2.86
CA ASN A 6 4.80 -3.23 2.78
C ASN A 6 4.75 -4.77 2.89
N ALA A 7 3.63 -5.31 3.38
CA ALA A 7 3.48 -6.74 3.66
C ALA A 7 3.51 -7.63 2.40
N ASP A 8 3.17 -7.09 1.23
CA ASP A 8 3.08 -7.88 -0.01
C ASP A 8 4.45 -8.12 -0.68
N PHE A 9 5.39 -7.18 -0.53
CA PHE A 9 6.66 -7.19 -1.27
C PHE A 9 7.90 -7.16 -0.37
N THR A 10 7.81 -6.66 0.87
CA THR A 10 8.98 -6.61 1.76
C THR A 10 9.23 -7.99 2.38
N VAL A 11 10.43 -8.52 2.14
CA VAL A 11 10.81 -9.87 2.58
C VAL A 11 11.44 -9.87 3.98
N ARG A 12 12.48 -9.04 4.18
CA ARG A 12 13.25 -8.92 5.44
C ARG A 12 14.12 -7.66 5.40
N PHE A 13 14.71 -7.29 6.54
CA PHE A 13 15.73 -6.25 6.57
C PHE A 13 17.06 -6.77 6.03
N ASP A 14 17.85 -5.88 5.43
CA ASP A 14 19.19 -6.25 4.96
C ASP A 14 20.09 -6.64 6.14
N GLY A 15 20.83 -7.73 5.95
CA GLY A 15 21.69 -8.32 6.99
C GLY A 15 20.98 -9.08 8.12
N TRP A 16 19.65 -9.18 8.12
CA TRP A 16 18.87 -9.90 9.15
C TRP A 16 18.33 -11.21 8.58
N THR A 17 18.05 -12.20 9.43
CA THR A 17 17.22 -13.35 9.02
C THR A 17 15.75 -12.94 8.91
N THR A 18 14.93 -13.82 8.32
CA THR A 18 13.48 -13.62 8.26
C THR A 18 12.87 -13.57 9.67
N GLU A 19 13.30 -14.49 10.54
CA GLU A 19 12.81 -14.62 11.91
C GLU A 19 13.16 -13.38 12.76
N GLU A 20 14.36 -12.82 12.56
CA GLU A 20 14.78 -11.58 13.21
C GLU A 20 13.98 -10.37 12.69
N SER A 21 13.67 -10.35 11.40
CA SER A 21 12.97 -9.24 10.76
C SER A 21 11.47 -9.19 11.08
N GLN A 22 10.84 -10.36 11.22
CA GLN A 22 9.39 -10.50 11.30
C GLN A 22 8.76 -9.63 12.40
N PRO A 23 9.25 -9.60 13.66
CA PRO A 23 8.57 -8.85 14.72
C PRO A 23 8.53 -7.34 14.45
N LEU A 24 9.60 -6.79 13.85
CA LEU A 24 9.65 -5.36 13.53
C LEU A 24 8.83 -5.06 12.27
N LEU A 25 8.85 -5.92 11.26
CA LEU A 25 7.98 -5.77 10.09
C LEU A 25 6.49 -5.79 10.49
N ASP A 26 6.09 -6.75 11.33
CA ASP A 26 4.71 -6.84 11.84
C ASP A 26 4.30 -5.56 12.58
N PHE A 27 5.19 -5.02 13.44
CA PHE A 27 4.95 -3.76 14.10
C PHE A 27 4.77 -2.59 13.10
N LEU A 28 5.62 -2.50 12.08
CA LEU A 28 5.55 -1.43 11.08
C LEU A 28 4.30 -1.54 10.21
N TYR A 29 3.90 -2.75 9.83
CA TYR A 29 2.67 -2.98 9.07
C TYR A 29 1.44 -2.61 9.91
N ALA A 30 1.38 -3.07 11.17
CA ALA A 30 0.31 -2.72 12.09
C ALA A 30 0.22 -1.21 12.33
N HIS A 31 1.37 -0.54 12.48
CA HIS A 31 1.43 0.91 12.65
C HIS A 31 0.93 1.66 11.42
N GLY A 32 1.40 1.29 10.22
CA GLY A 32 1.02 1.95 8.96
C GLY A 32 -0.43 1.70 8.55
N ALA A 33 -1.04 0.60 9.01
CA ALA A 33 -2.42 0.24 8.72
C ALA A 33 -3.45 0.80 9.72
N ARG A 34 -3.03 1.59 10.72
CA ARG A 34 -3.95 2.20 11.69
C ARG A 34 -4.96 3.11 11.01
N GLU A 35 -6.23 3.01 11.38
CA GLU A 35 -7.34 3.70 10.70
C GLU A 35 -7.16 5.23 10.63
N GLU A 36 -6.56 5.83 11.66
CA GLU A 36 -6.24 7.26 11.72
C GLU A 36 -5.25 7.77 10.63
N PHE A 37 -4.53 6.85 9.97
CA PHE A 37 -3.64 7.16 8.84
C PHE A 37 -4.27 6.81 7.49
N THR A 38 -5.53 6.36 7.49
CA THR A 38 -6.22 5.90 6.29
C THR A 38 -7.32 6.86 5.87
N CYS A 39 -7.68 6.80 4.59
CA CYS A 39 -8.94 7.32 4.09
C CYS A 39 -9.56 6.29 3.16
N ARG A 40 -10.89 6.28 3.08
CA ARG A 40 -11.63 5.41 2.16
C ARG A 40 -12.20 6.25 1.03
N PHE A 41 -11.80 5.93 -0.20
CA PHE A 41 -12.32 6.57 -1.40
C PHE A 41 -13.44 5.73 -2.00
N GLU A 42 -14.64 6.33 -2.12
CA GLU A 42 -15.79 5.71 -2.77
C GLU A 42 -15.84 6.08 -4.25
N TRP A 43 -15.79 5.06 -5.11
CA TRP A 43 -15.79 5.26 -6.55
C TRP A 43 -17.19 5.59 -7.07
N GLN A 44 -17.28 6.64 -7.88
CA GLN A 44 -18.47 6.99 -8.67
C GLN A 44 -18.12 7.08 -10.15
N GLU A 45 -19.12 7.05 -11.03
CA GLU A 45 -18.90 7.27 -12.46
C GLU A 45 -18.20 8.62 -12.70
N GLY A 46 -17.15 8.61 -13.54
CA GLY A 46 -16.32 9.79 -13.80
C GLY A 46 -15.26 10.10 -12.73
N SER A 47 -15.19 9.33 -11.63
CA SER A 47 -14.16 9.53 -10.61
C SER A 47 -12.75 9.25 -11.14
N ILE A 48 -11.79 10.08 -10.72
CA ILE A 48 -10.35 9.88 -10.94
C ILE A 48 -9.66 10.03 -9.59
N ALA A 49 -8.82 9.06 -9.23
CA ALA A 49 -7.93 9.16 -8.07
C ALA A 49 -6.48 9.26 -8.55
N LEU A 50 -5.72 10.12 -7.89
CA LEU A 50 -4.27 10.23 -8.02
C LEU A 50 -3.66 10.06 -6.63
N TRP A 51 -2.65 9.20 -6.51
CA TRP A 51 -1.93 8.99 -5.26
C TRP A 51 -0.42 8.97 -5.50
N ASP A 52 0.35 9.35 -4.49
CA ASP A 52 1.81 9.27 -4.51
C ASP A 52 2.27 7.87 -4.09
N ASN A 53 2.68 7.06 -5.08
CA ASN A 53 3.09 5.68 -4.88
C ASN A 53 4.40 5.51 -4.07
N ARG A 54 5.08 6.59 -3.67
CA ARG A 54 6.23 6.54 -2.75
C ARG A 54 5.84 6.69 -1.29
N ALA A 55 4.71 7.34 -1.02
CA ALA A 55 4.32 7.76 0.32
C ALA A 55 2.99 7.15 0.79
N THR A 56 2.29 6.41 -0.08
CA THR A 56 0.99 5.81 0.25
C THR A 56 0.97 4.32 0.00
N TRP A 57 0.37 3.57 0.92
CA TRP A 57 -0.15 2.24 0.64
C TRP A 57 -1.60 2.35 0.15
N HIS A 58 -2.04 1.40 -0.66
CA HIS A 58 -3.43 1.30 -1.06
C HIS A 58 -3.87 -0.16 -1.03
N ASN A 59 -5.14 -0.38 -0.70
CA ASN A 59 -5.74 -1.70 -0.65
C ASN A 59 -7.01 -1.74 -1.49
N ALA A 60 -7.16 -2.76 -2.33
CA ALA A 60 -8.39 -3.00 -3.07
C ALA A 60 -9.36 -3.83 -2.21
N MET A 61 -10.46 -3.22 -1.80
CA MET A 61 -11.54 -3.94 -1.13
C MET A 61 -12.28 -4.81 -2.14
N ASN A 62 -12.43 -6.11 -1.85
CA ASN A 62 -13.18 -7.06 -2.67
C ASN A 62 -14.60 -7.28 -2.11
N ASP A 63 -15.34 -6.20 -1.89
CA ASP A 63 -16.64 -6.17 -1.21
C ASP A 63 -17.85 -6.06 -2.18
N TYR A 64 -17.67 -6.41 -3.45
CA TYR A 64 -18.66 -6.24 -4.52
C TYR A 64 -19.01 -7.55 -5.25
N HIS A 65 -19.18 -8.64 -4.50
CA HIS A 65 -19.47 -9.97 -5.07
C HIS A 65 -20.65 -9.98 -6.05
N GLY A 66 -20.49 -10.64 -7.20
CA GLY A 66 -21.51 -10.71 -8.25
C GLY A 66 -21.59 -9.47 -9.15
N HIS A 67 -20.84 -8.41 -8.86
CA HIS A 67 -20.79 -7.20 -9.67
C HIS A 67 -19.47 -7.09 -10.44
N ARG A 68 -19.54 -6.61 -11.69
CA ARG A 68 -18.36 -6.31 -12.50
C ARG A 68 -17.79 -4.95 -12.10
N ARG A 69 -16.49 -4.91 -11.81
CA ARG A 69 -15.74 -3.66 -11.58
C ARG A 69 -14.56 -3.58 -12.55
N VAL A 70 -14.47 -2.49 -13.32
CA VAL A 70 -13.39 -2.24 -14.28
C VAL A 70 -12.81 -0.86 -14.03
N MET A 71 -11.50 -0.78 -14.04
CA MET A 71 -10.71 0.41 -13.76
C MET A 71 -9.60 0.51 -14.80
N HIS A 72 -9.25 1.73 -15.21
CA HIS A 72 -8.07 1.98 -16.02
C HIS A 72 -7.03 2.70 -15.17
N ARG A 73 -5.76 2.30 -15.28
CA ARG A 73 -4.65 2.89 -14.53
C ARG A 73 -3.54 3.29 -15.48
N ILE A 74 -3.01 4.49 -15.25
CA ILE A 74 -1.75 4.96 -15.82
C ILE A 74 -0.77 5.05 -14.67
N THR A 75 0.45 4.54 -14.88
CA THR A 75 1.54 4.66 -13.90
C THR A 75 2.58 5.60 -14.49
N LEU A 76 3.00 6.60 -13.72
CA LEU A 76 4.10 7.47 -14.08
C LEU A 76 5.42 6.87 -13.56
N GLU A 77 6.46 6.92 -14.38
CA GLU A 77 7.78 6.41 -14.01
C GLU A 77 8.37 7.23 -12.84
N GLY A 78 8.95 6.51 -11.88
CA GLY A 78 9.68 7.10 -10.77
C GLY A 78 11.19 6.95 -10.94
N VAL A 79 11.94 7.59 -10.06
CA VAL A 79 13.40 7.38 -9.92
C VAL A 79 13.71 6.64 -8.62
N ALA A 80 14.93 6.10 -8.52
CA ALA A 80 15.45 5.53 -7.28
C ALA A 80 15.34 6.53 -6.12
N LEU A 81 15.03 6.02 -4.93
CA LEU A 81 15.03 6.82 -3.71
C LEU A 81 16.48 7.13 -3.30
N GLN A 82 16.72 8.39 -2.94
CA GLN A 82 17.99 8.86 -2.38
C GLN A 82 17.99 8.72 -0.85
#